data_AF-A0A382KTC1-F1
#
_entry.id   AF-A0A382KTC1-F1
#
_cell.length_a   1.000
_cell.length_b   1.000
_cell.length_c   1.000
_cell.angle_alpha   90.00
_cell.angle_beta   90.00
_cell.angle_gamma   90.00
#
_symmetry.space_group_name_H-M   'P 1'
#
loop_
_entity.id
_entity.type
_entity.pdbx_description
1 polymer ?
#
loop_
_entity_poly.entity_id
_entity_poly.type
_entity_poly.pdbx_seq_one_letter_code
_entity_poly.pdbx_strand_id
1 'polypeptide(L)'
;MMEFTDPANRKEIESAIAPFLAFIGSGKEIPLKAIAKKLEANTKSIGVDEVTILRSKNVEVGDMNMNAAYDPIDDKDGLDHFEIDLIFSKEDDTIAFSPNGVENIKDRIVDVLEHELIHKNQYRGRGFKKQREFKPKKGLSDKITKTRQYLGNDDEIEAYAKNIASELVRKSDKKTALTLLRMAGKTAQYREKKNLLSPNLFGYFAAFDFDTNHPVLKKLLKKIWVYIDNG
;
A
#
# COMPACT_ATOMS: atom_id res chain seq x y z
N MET A 1 -21.72 20.10 -11.46
CA MET A 1 -21.46 18.80 -12.11
C MET A 1 -19.99 18.53 -11.84
N MET A 2 -19.66 17.71 -10.83
CA MET A 2 -18.26 17.33 -10.57
C MET A 2 -17.85 16.40 -11.70
N GLU A 3 -16.87 16.82 -12.51
CA GLU A 3 -16.20 15.91 -13.43
C GLU A 3 -15.51 14.85 -12.59
N PHE A 4 -16.00 13.61 -12.67
CA PHE A 4 -15.29 12.46 -12.13
C PHE A 4 -14.11 12.21 -13.07
N THR A 5 -12.97 12.81 -12.78
CA THR A 5 -11.71 12.41 -13.40
C THR A 5 -11.45 10.95 -13.03
N ASP A 6 -11.16 10.12 -14.02
CA ASP A 6 -10.71 8.76 -13.76
C ASP A 6 -9.51 8.78 -12.78
N PRO A 7 -9.45 7.84 -11.83
CA PRO A 7 -8.38 7.76 -10.85
C PRO A 7 -7.02 7.64 -11.53
N ALA A 8 -6.00 8.25 -10.94
CA ALA A 8 -4.66 8.20 -11.49
C ALA A 8 -4.16 6.75 -11.60
N ASN A 9 -3.73 6.34 -12.79
CA ASN A 9 -3.09 5.04 -12.97
C ASN A 9 -1.62 5.09 -12.51
N ARG A 10 -0.98 3.92 -12.35
CA ARG A 10 0.40 3.83 -11.84
C ARG A 10 1.40 4.74 -12.55
N LYS A 11 1.29 4.91 -13.88
CA LYS A 11 2.19 5.77 -14.65
C LYS A 11 1.96 7.25 -14.33
N GLU A 12 0.72 7.65 -14.10
CA GLU A 12 0.37 9.01 -13.70
C GLU A 12 0.89 9.32 -12.30
N ILE A 13 0.75 8.38 -11.36
CA ILE A 13 1.35 8.49 -10.02
C ILE A 13 2.87 8.65 -10.13
N GLU A 14 3.54 7.76 -10.85
CA GLU A 14 5.00 7.79 -11.05
C GLU A 14 5.45 9.12 -11.69
N SER A 15 4.70 9.62 -12.66
CA SER A 15 4.99 10.90 -13.33
C SER A 15 4.81 12.10 -12.38
N ALA A 16 3.76 12.09 -11.57
CA ALA A 16 3.45 13.17 -10.62
C ALA A 16 4.52 13.28 -9.52
N ILE A 17 5.04 12.15 -9.04
CA ILE A 17 6.06 12.11 -7.99
C ILE A 17 7.49 12.23 -8.51
N ALA A 18 7.74 12.15 -9.82
CA ALA A 18 9.09 12.24 -10.38
C ALA A 18 9.89 13.49 -9.93
N PRO A 19 9.30 14.71 -9.85
CA PRO A 19 10.00 15.88 -9.34
C PRO A 19 10.32 15.80 -7.83
N PHE A 20 9.49 15.08 -7.06
CA PHE A 20 9.78 14.79 -5.65
C PHE A 20 10.95 13.81 -5.52
N LEU A 21 10.98 12.75 -6.34
CA LEU A 21 12.07 11.78 -6.35
C LEU A 21 13.41 12.41 -6.73
N ALA A 22 13.41 13.31 -7.74
CA ALA A 22 14.60 14.07 -8.10
C ALA A 22 15.08 15.00 -6.97
N PHE A 23 14.16 15.57 -6.19
CA PHE A 23 14.48 16.42 -5.04
C PHE A 23 15.16 15.62 -3.92
N ILE A 24 14.58 14.50 -3.52
CA ILE A 24 15.15 13.64 -2.46
C ILE A 24 16.42 12.91 -2.91
N GLY A 25 16.56 12.63 -4.21
CA GLY A 25 17.74 12.02 -4.81
C GLY A 25 18.92 12.96 -5.04
N SER A 26 18.89 14.18 -4.49
CA SER A 26 19.99 15.14 -4.60
C SER A 26 21.24 14.75 -3.79
N GLY A 27 21.14 13.77 -2.89
CA GLY A 27 22.21 13.34 -1.99
C GLY A 27 22.53 14.33 -0.86
N LYS A 28 21.74 15.39 -0.71
CA LYS A 28 21.89 16.40 0.33
C LYS A 28 21.02 16.06 1.55
N GLU A 29 21.43 16.56 2.70
CA GLU A 29 20.57 16.64 3.88
C GLU A 29 19.39 17.58 3.61
N ILE A 30 18.16 17.08 3.77
CA ILE A 30 16.93 17.81 3.50
C ILE A 30 16.12 17.93 4.80
N PRO A 31 15.66 19.14 5.18
CA PRO A 31 14.74 19.30 6.30
C PRO A 31 13.44 18.51 6.09
N LEU A 32 13.00 17.77 7.10
CA LEU A 32 11.81 16.91 7.00
C LEU A 32 10.57 17.67 6.49
N LYS A 33 10.39 18.92 6.95
CA LYS A 33 9.29 19.81 6.50
C LYS A 33 9.34 20.11 5.01
N ALA A 34 10.53 20.23 4.42
CA ALA A 34 10.68 20.45 2.99
C ALA A 34 10.31 19.19 2.19
N ILE A 35 10.59 18.00 2.74
CA ILE A 35 10.19 16.71 2.15
C ILE A 35 8.66 16.60 2.09
N ALA A 36 7.97 16.80 3.23
CA ALA A 36 6.50 16.72 3.29
C ALA A 36 5.84 17.71 2.33
N LYS A 37 6.24 18.99 2.38
CA LYS A 37 5.71 20.02 1.47
C LYS A 37 5.94 19.70 0.00
N LYS A 38 7.10 19.13 -0.34
CA LYS A 38 7.40 18.77 -1.73
C LYS A 38 6.54 17.59 -2.18
N LEU A 39 6.37 16.57 -1.33
CA LEU A 39 5.52 15.42 -1.62
C LEU A 39 4.06 15.84 -1.80
N GLU A 40 3.53 16.65 -0.90
CA GLU A 40 2.17 17.19 -0.97
C GLU A 40 1.93 17.93 -2.28
N ALA A 41 2.80 18.89 -2.61
CA ALA A 41 2.69 19.66 -3.85
C ALA A 41 2.71 18.76 -5.10
N ASN A 42 3.49 17.68 -5.08
CA ASN A 42 3.61 16.75 -6.20
C ASN A 42 2.49 15.70 -6.26
N THR A 43 1.82 15.41 -5.16
CA THR A 43 0.74 14.42 -5.08
C THR A 43 -0.67 15.04 -5.07
N LYS A 44 -0.77 16.38 -4.97
CA LYS A 44 -2.05 17.10 -5.03
C LYS A 44 -2.89 16.79 -6.28
N SER A 45 -2.24 16.61 -7.44
CA SER A 45 -2.94 16.23 -8.69
C SER A 45 -3.50 14.80 -8.67
N ILE A 46 -3.00 13.95 -7.77
CA ILE A 46 -3.46 12.59 -7.53
C ILE A 46 -4.62 12.57 -6.52
N GLY A 47 -4.88 13.70 -5.86
CA GLY A 47 -5.93 13.87 -4.86
C GLY A 47 -5.48 13.61 -3.43
N VAL A 48 -4.18 13.75 -3.12
CA VAL A 48 -3.68 13.85 -1.74
C VAL A 48 -3.92 15.27 -1.25
N ASP A 49 -4.58 15.39 -0.10
CA ASP A 49 -4.97 16.67 0.49
C ASP A 49 -3.92 17.17 1.49
N GLU A 50 -3.35 16.27 2.28
CA GLU A 50 -2.37 16.61 3.32
C GLU A 50 -1.21 15.60 3.40
N VAL A 51 0.01 16.12 3.63
CA VAL A 51 1.17 15.30 4.01
C VAL A 51 1.73 15.76 5.35
N THR A 52 1.61 14.92 6.37
CA THR A 52 2.09 15.23 7.73
C THR A 52 3.42 14.56 8.05
N ILE A 53 4.03 14.99 9.16
CA ILE A 53 5.25 14.40 9.70
C ILE A 53 4.97 13.86 11.09
N LEU A 54 5.21 12.57 11.26
CA LEU A 54 5.21 11.89 12.55
C LEU A 54 6.64 11.53 12.97
N ARG A 55 6.92 11.58 14.28
CA ARG A 55 8.21 11.15 14.85
C ARG A 55 8.01 9.95 15.76
N SER A 56 8.76 8.88 15.50
CA SER A 56 8.63 7.61 16.21
C SER A 56 9.95 7.13 16.77
N LYS A 57 9.92 6.55 17.97
CA LYS A 57 11.09 5.87 18.56
C LYS A 57 11.37 4.49 17.94
N ASN A 58 10.45 4.00 17.11
CA ASN A 58 10.53 2.70 16.44
C ASN A 58 11.04 2.84 15.00
N VAL A 59 11.47 4.04 14.59
CA VAL A 59 12.13 4.31 13.31
C VAL A 59 13.57 4.66 13.64
N GLU A 60 14.50 3.99 12.96
CA GLU A 60 15.93 4.21 13.16
C GLU A 60 16.36 5.56 12.57
N VAL A 61 17.44 6.14 13.09
CA VAL A 61 18.02 7.40 12.59
C VAL A 61 18.39 7.24 11.12
N GLY A 62 17.96 8.19 10.29
CA GLY A 62 18.17 8.15 8.85
C GLY A 62 17.28 7.16 8.09
N ASP A 63 16.24 6.61 8.73
CA ASP A 63 15.20 5.80 8.07
C ASP A 63 13.86 6.55 7.99
N MET A 64 13.01 6.13 7.06
CA MET A 64 11.69 6.72 6.86
C MET A 64 10.64 5.64 6.60
N ASN A 65 9.54 5.75 7.31
CA ASN A 65 8.35 4.94 7.11
C ASN A 65 7.20 5.84 6.62
N MET A 66 6.10 5.26 6.12
CA MET A 66 4.92 6.04 5.76
C MET A 66 3.63 5.26 5.90
N ASN A 67 2.57 5.98 6.22
CA ASN A 67 1.19 5.53 6.12
C ASN A 67 0.43 6.42 5.14
N ALA A 68 -0.67 5.90 4.63
CA ALA A 68 -1.64 6.65 3.85
C ALA A 68 -3.04 6.22 4.30
N ALA A 69 -4.01 7.12 4.18
CA ALA A 69 -5.39 6.82 4.50
C ALA A 69 -6.34 7.62 3.61
N TYR A 70 -7.33 6.93 3.05
CA TYR A 70 -8.49 7.55 2.42
C TYR A 70 -9.73 7.46 3.31
N ASP A 71 -10.43 8.58 3.51
CA ASP A 71 -11.71 8.64 4.25
C ASP A 71 -12.91 8.79 3.30
N PRO A 72 -13.81 7.78 3.21
CA PRO A 72 -14.98 7.84 2.34
C PRO A 72 -16.10 8.76 2.81
N ILE A 73 -16.12 9.15 4.09
CA ILE A 73 -17.10 10.10 4.64
C ILE A 73 -16.71 11.50 4.21
N ASP A 74 -15.44 11.86 4.41
CA ASP A 74 -14.93 13.17 4.02
C ASP A 74 -14.98 13.35 2.50
N ASP A 75 -14.66 12.32 1.70
CA ASP A 75 -14.80 12.38 0.24
C ASP A 75 -16.26 12.63 -0.19
N LYS A 76 -17.21 11.98 0.49
CA LYS A 76 -18.63 12.16 0.20
C LYS A 76 -19.09 13.58 0.52
N ASP A 77 -18.59 14.16 1.60
CA ASP A 77 -18.96 15.48 2.08
C ASP A 77 -18.13 16.60 1.42
N GLY A 78 -17.17 16.25 0.56
CA GLY A 78 -16.32 17.17 -0.18
C GLY A 78 -15.23 17.83 0.67
N LEU A 79 -14.82 17.15 1.74
CA LEU A 79 -13.75 17.54 2.65
C LEU A 79 -12.42 16.87 2.25
N ASP A 80 -11.35 17.25 2.95
CA ASP A 80 -10.04 16.60 2.81
C ASP A 80 -10.16 15.14 3.24
N HIS A 81 -9.79 14.21 2.36
CA HIS A 81 -10.16 12.80 2.43
C HIS A 81 -9.02 11.86 2.09
N PHE A 82 -7.82 12.40 1.84
CA PHE A 82 -6.64 11.59 1.56
C PHE A 82 -5.39 12.21 2.19
N GLU A 83 -4.87 11.53 3.20
CA GLU A 83 -3.70 11.94 3.97
C GLU A 83 -2.53 10.97 3.80
N ILE A 84 -1.30 11.49 3.88
CA ILE A 84 -0.06 10.72 3.98
C ILE A 84 0.71 11.15 5.23
N ASP A 85 1.10 10.18 6.06
CA ASP A 85 2.01 10.41 7.17
C ASP A 85 3.41 9.96 6.81
N LEU A 86 4.39 10.87 6.83
CA LEU A 86 5.81 10.53 6.77
C LEU A 86 6.34 10.35 8.19
N ILE A 87 6.86 9.16 8.50
CA ILE A 87 7.27 8.78 9.85
C ILE A 87 8.79 8.68 9.90
N PHE A 88 9.43 9.56 10.67
CA PHE A 88 10.88 9.61 10.85
C PHE A 88 11.29 9.24 12.28
N SER A 89 12.59 9.08 12.53
CA SER A 89 13.11 8.99 13.90
C SER A 89 12.79 10.25 14.69
N LYS A 90 12.73 10.13 16.02
CA LYS A 90 12.64 11.31 16.90
C LYS A 90 13.87 12.20 16.83
N GLU A 91 15.00 11.62 16.47
CA GLU A 91 16.32 12.25 16.45
C GLU A 91 16.63 12.93 15.10
N ASP A 92 15.83 12.66 14.06
CA ASP A 92 16.03 13.25 12.73
C ASP A 92 15.40 14.65 12.64
N ASP A 93 16.22 15.64 12.28
CA ASP A 93 15.76 16.97 11.84
C ASP A 93 15.94 17.17 10.33
N THR A 94 16.89 16.44 9.75
CA THR A 94 17.17 16.34 8.32
C THR A 94 17.45 14.89 7.95
N ILE A 95 17.39 14.57 6.66
CA ILE A 95 17.78 13.26 6.13
C ILE A 95 18.34 13.40 4.72
N ALA A 96 19.34 12.58 4.39
CA ALA A 96 19.84 12.38 3.04
C ALA A 96 19.51 10.97 2.54
N PHE A 97 18.99 10.84 1.33
CA PHE A 97 18.61 9.55 0.78
C PHE A 97 19.72 8.95 -0.10
N SER A 98 20.02 7.68 0.14
CA SER A 98 20.83 6.88 -0.79
C SER A 98 20.04 6.60 -2.07
N PRO A 99 20.71 6.30 -3.21
CA PRO A 99 20.01 5.93 -4.44
C PRO A 99 19.01 4.77 -4.24
N ASN A 100 19.40 3.74 -3.47
CA ASN A 100 18.50 2.64 -3.14
C ASN A 100 17.34 3.09 -2.24
N GLY A 101 17.58 4.04 -1.33
CA GLY A 101 16.53 4.66 -0.51
C GLY A 101 15.49 5.39 -1.36
N VAL A 102 15.92 6.11 -2.40
CA VAL A 102 15.00 6.80 -3.33
C VAL A 102 14.12 5.80 -4.07
N GLU A 103 14.67 4.71 -4.59
CA GLU A 103 13.87 3.67 -5.27
C GLU A 103 12.89 2.98 -4.31
N ASN A 104 13.32 2.68 -3.08
CA ASN A 104 12.41 2.11 -2.06
C ASN A 104 11.26 3.06 -1.72
N ILE A 105 11.53 4.37 -1.64
CA ILE A 105 10.51 5.39 -1.37
C ILE A 105 9.57 5.55 -2.55
N LYS A 106 10.08 5.56 -3.78
CA LYS A 106 9.25 5.55 -4.99
C LYS A 106 8.26 4.40 -4.95
N ASP A 107 8.75 3.17 -4.78
CA ASP A 107 7.91 1.99 -4.74
C ASP A 107 6.83 2.10 -3.67
N ARG A 108 7.21 2.58 -2.48
CA ARG A 108 6.29 2.71 -1.36
C ARG A 108 5.21 3.76 -1.58
N ILE A 109 5.57 4.95 -2.08
CA ILE A 109 4.60 6.01 -2.41
C ILE A 109 3.63 5.53 -3.47
N VAL A 110 4.15 4.89 -4.53
CA VAL A 110 3.29 4.39 -5.61
C VAL A 110 2.35 3.31 -5.08
N ASP A 111 2.85 2.37 -4.28
CA ASP A 111 2.04 1.25 -3.78
C ASP A 111 0.94 1.76 -2.82
N VAL A 112 1.23 2.70 -1.89
CA VAL A 112 0.18 3.27 -1.00
C VAL A 112 -0.82 4.15 -1.73
N LEU A 113 -0.38 4.97 -2.70
CA LEU A 113 -1.30 5.78 -3.50
C LEU A 113 -2.23 4.92 -4.35
N GLU A 114 -1.70 3.86 -4.97
CA GLU A 114 -2.51 2.91 -5.74
C GLU A 114 -3.55 2.22 -4.85
N HIS A 115 -3.17 1.84 -3.62
CA HIS A 115 -4.06 1.19 -2.64
C HIS A 115 -5.24 2.10 -2.26
N GLU A 116 -4.95 3.33 -1.83
CA GLU A 116 -6.00 4.28 -1.41
C GLU A 116 -6.89 4.75 -2.58
N LEU A 117 -6.32 4.92 -3.78
CA LEU A 117 -7.13 5.23 -4.97
C LEU A 117 -8.09 4.09 -5.31
N ILE A 118 -7.70 2.82 -5.12
CA ILE A 118 -8.62 1.69 -5.27
C ILE A 118 -9.78 1.82 -4.29
N HIS A 119 -9.52 2.15 -3.02
CA HIS A 119 -10.58 2.38 -2.03
C HIS A 119 -11.50 3.53 -2.42
N LYS A 120 -10.94 4.66 -2.87
CA LYS A 120 -11.71 5.79 -3.38
C LYS A 120 -12.68 5.38 -4.49
N ASN A 121 -12.20 4.62 -5.47
CA ASN A 121 -13.04 4.13 -6.58
C ASN A 121 -14.10 3.14 -6.11
N GLN A 122 -13.76 2.23 -5.20
CA GLN A 122 -14.70 1.26 -4.64
C GLN A 122 -15.86 1.96 -3.92
N TYR A 123 -15.57 2.98 -3.12
CA TYR A 123 -16.60 3.75 -2.42
C TYR A 123 -17.43 4.60 -3.37
N ARG A 124 -16.81 5.41 -4.23
CA ARG A 124 -17.51 6.23 -5.23
C ARG A 124 -18.39 5.39 -6.14
N GLY A 125 -17.87 4.27 -6.64
CA GLY A 125 -18.59 3.33 -7.52
C GLY A 125 -19.81 2.67 -6.86
N ARG A 126 -19.87 2.63 -5.53
CA ARG A 126 -21.04 2.15 -4.76
C ARG A 126 -21.91 3.26 -4.19
N GLY A 127 -21.68 4.51 -4.58
CA GLY A 127 -22.38 5.67 -4.00
C GLY A 127 -22.09 5.83 -2.50
N PHE A 128 -20.83 5.65 -2.11
CA PHE A 128 -20.33 5.73 -0.74
C PHE A 128 -20.92 4.70 0.24
N LYS A 129 -21.52 3.63 -0.28
CA LYS A 129 -21.99 2.51 0.55
C LYS A 129 -20.82 1.62 0.96
N LYS A 130 -20.73 1.36 2.26
CA LYS A 130 -19.76 0.42 2.85
C LYS A 130 -19.97 -0.99 2.29
N GLN A 131 -18.86 -1.66 1.99
CA GLN A 131 -18.84 -3.07 1.66
C GLN A 131 -19.26 -3.91 2.88
N ARG A 132 -19.81 -5.11 2.63
CA ARG A 132 -20.13 -6.05 3.71
C ARG A 132 -18.88 -6.46 4.47
N GLU A 133 -18.89 -6.26 5.78
CA GLU A 133 -17.80 -6.66 6.67
C GLU A 133 -17.56 -8.18 6.65
N PHE A 134 -16.28 -8.55 6.70
CA PHE A 134 -15.88 -9.93 6.95
C PHE A 134 -16.03 -10.27 8.43
N LYS A 135 -16.61 -11.43 8.73
CA LYS A 135 -16.84 -11.92 10.09
C LYS A 135 -15.93 -13.13 10.36
N PRO A 136 -14.82 -12.96 11.10
CA PRO A 136 -13.97 -14.09 11.51
C PRO A 136 -14.73 -15.09 12.39
N LYS A 137 -14.16 -16.28 12.55
CA LYS A 137 -14.66 -17.28 13.51
C LYS A 137 -14.67 -16.69 14.94
N LYS A 138 -15.66 -17.09 15.73
CA LYS A 138 -15.74 -16.74 17.16
C LYS A 138 -14.61 -17.42 17.95
N GLY A 139 -14.27 -16.87 19.12
CA GLY A 139 -13.27 -17.43 20.04
C GLY A 139 -11.82 -17.07 19.73
N LEU A 140 -11.59 -16.12 18.81
CA LEU A 140 -10.27 -15.54 18.54
C LEU A 140 -10.01 -14.38 19.52
N SER A 141 -8.73 -14.08 19.78
CA SER A 141 -8.37 -12.87 20.52
C SER A 141 -8.78 -11.61 19.76
N ASP A 142 -8.96 -10.49 20.48
CA ASP A 142 -9.37 -9.22 19.86
C ASP A 142 -8.42 -8.76 18.76
N LYS A 143 -7.11 -8.93 18.98
CA LYS A 143 -6.08 -8.60 17.98
C LYS A 143 -6.26 -9.41 16.71
N ILE A 144 -6.38 -10.73 16.82
CA ILE A 144 -6.56 -11.62 15.66
C ILE A 144 -7.89 -11.33 14.97
N THR A 145 -8.94 -11.05 15.75
CA THR A 145 -10.27 -10.70 15.23
C THR A 145 -10.20 -9.45 14.36
N LYS A 146 -9.63 -8.35 14.87
CA LYS A 146 -9.48 -7.10 14.11
C LYS A 146 -8.64 -7.28 12.86
N THR A 147 -7.50 -7.98 12.95
CA THR A 147 -6.64 -8.26 11.79
C THR A 147 -7.39 -9.06 10.72
N ARG A 148 -8.16 -10.09 11.10
CA ARG A 148 -8.93 -10.88 10.14
C ARG A 148 -10.15 -10.15 9.60
N GLN A 149 -10.78 -9.27 10.37
CA GLN A 149 -11.87 -8.41 9.87
C GLN A 149 -11.36 -7.48 8.77
N TYR A 150 -10.20 -6.85 8.99
CA TYR A 150 -9.55 -5.98 8.02
C TYR A 150 -9.10 -6.76 6.78
N LEU A 151 -8.18 -7.72 6.92
CA LEU A 151 -7.63 -8.48 5.79
C LEU A 151 -8.66 -9.41 5.13
N GLY A 152 -9.79 -9.69 5.77
CA GLY A 152 -10.87 -10.47 5.19
C GLY A 152 -11.85 -9.65 4.37
N ASN A 153 -11.80 -8.32 4.44
CA ASN A 153 -12.67 -7.42 3.71
C ASN A 153 -12.37 -7.51 2.20
N ASP A 154 -13.43 -7.57 1.38
CA ASP A 154 -13.32 -7.71 -0.06
C ASP A 154 -12.60 -6.55 -0.75
N ASP A 155 -12.76 -5.33 -0.23
CA ASP A 155 -12.12 -4.12 -0.73
C ASP A 155 -10.62 -4.13 -0.44
N GLU A 156 -10.23 -4.51 0.78
CA GLU A 156 -8.83 -4.72 1.19
C GLU A 156 -8.16 -5.82 0.38
N ILE A 157 -8.84 -6.96 0.21
CA ILE A 157 -8.31 -8.07 -0.60
C ILE A 157 -8.01 -7.60 -2.03
N GLU A 158 -8.83 -6.73 -2.60
CA GLU A 158 -8.60 -6.21 -3.94
C GLU A 158 -7.41 -5.25 -4.01
N ALA A 159 -7.36 -4.27 -3.11
CA ALA A 159 -6.29 -3.28 -3.07
C ALA A 159 -4.92 -3.94 -2.80
N TYR A 160 -4.85 -4.82 -1.80
CA TYR A 160 -3.65 -5.60 -1.52
C TYR A 160 -3.30 -6.59 -2.64
N ALA A 161 -4.27 -7.21 -3.31
CA ALA A 161 -3.97 -8.09 -4.44
C ALA A 161 -3.25 -7.35 -5.57
N LYS A 162 -3.65 -6.09 -5.83
CA LYS A 162 -2.98 -5.23 -6.82
C LYS A 162 -1.55 -4.90 -6.40
N ASN A 163 -1.34 -4.41 -5.17
CA ASN A 163 0.00 -4.13 -4.65
C ASN A 163 0.90 -5.38 -4.66
N ILE A 164 0.42 -6.53 -4.17
CA ILE A 164 1.19 -7.79 -4.16
C ILE A 164 1.56 -8.19 -5.59
N ALA A 165 0.64 -8.09 -6.56
CA ALA A 165 0.95 -8.36 -7.96
C ALA A 165 2.08 -7.45 -8.48
N SER A 166 1.98 -6.14 -8.24
CA SER A 166 3.00 -5.16 -8.63
C SER A 166 4.36 -5.46 -7.98
N GLU A 167 4.39 -5.79 -6.68
CA GLU A 167 5.60 -6.17 -5.95
C GLU A 167 6.26 -7.43 -6.51
N LEU A 168 5.47 -8.48 -6.78
CA LEU A 168 5.97 -9.75 -7.30
C LEU A 168 6.60 -9.59 -8.69
N VAL A 169 5.95 -8.85 -9.58
CA VAL A 169 6.45 -8.57 -10.93
C VAL A 169 7.72 -7.73 -10.85
N ARG A 170 7.73 -6.67 -10.02
CA ARG A 170 8.87 -5.77 -9.86
C ARG A 170 10.13 -6.46 -9.34
N LYS A 171 9.99 -7.40 -8.40
CA LYS A 171 11.13 -8.16 -7.83
C LYS A 171 11.57 -9.35 -8.68
N SER A 172 10.87 -9.64 -9.77
CA SER A 172 11.20 -10.77 -10.65
C SER A 172 10.82 -10.45 -12.10
N ASP A 173 9.91 -11.23 -12.68
CA ASP A 173 9.28 -11.02 -13.97
C ASP A 173 7.90 -11.70 -13.94
N LYS A 174 7.04 -11.38 -14.91
CA LYS A 174 5.67 -11.92 -14.99
C LYS A 174 5.63 -13.46 -14.94
N LYS A 175 6.49 -14.15 -15.68
CA LYS A 175 6.49 -15.62 -15.75
C LYS A 175 6.95 -16.23 -14.42
N THR A 176 7.98 -15.65 -13.82
CA THR A 176 8.51 -16.06 -12.52
C THR A 176 7.48 -15.81 -11.42
N ALA A 177 6.85 -14.62 -11.38
CA ALA A 177 5.79 -14.27 -10.44
C ALA A 177 4.61 -15.25 -10.47
N LEU A 178 4.12 -15.61 -11.66
CA LEU A 178 3.06 -16.61 -11.83
C LEU A 178 3.48 -18.00 -11.34
N THR A 179 4.73 -18.38 -11.59
CA THR A 179 5.27 -19.66 -11.13
C THR A 179 5.30 -19.72 -9.60
N LEU A 180 5.76 -18.63 -8.97
CA LEU A 180 5.82 -18.49 -7.50
C LEU A 180 4.42 -18.51 -6.87
N LEU A 181 3.44 -17.86 -7.49
CA LEU A 181 2.06 -17.85 -7.02
C LEU A 181 1.41 -19.24 -7.09
N ARG A 182 1.69 -20.02 -8.15
CA ARG A 182 1.24 -21.42 -8.25
C ARG A 182 1.84 -22.31 -7.16
N MET A 183 3.07 -22.01 -6.73
CA MET A 183 3.71 -22.70 -5.62
C MET A 183 3.19 -22.26 -4.25
N ALA A 184 2.72 -21.01 -4.12
CA ALA A 184 2.17 -20.48 -2.87
C ALA A 184 0.96 -21.24 -2.34
N GLY A 185 0.11 -21.76 -3.24
CA GLY A 185 -1.02 -22.60 -2.84
C GLY A 185 -0.64 -24.01 -2.36
N LYS A 186 0.60 -24.46 -2.57
CA LYS A 186 0.95 -25.88 -2.53
C LYS A 186 1.71 -26.37 -1.31
N THR A 187 2.25 -25.57 -0.38
CA THR A 187 2.98 -26.18 0.75
C THR A 187 3.36 -25.28 1.92
N ALA A 188 3.48 -25.94 3.08
CA ALA A 188 4.14 -25.51 4.32
C ALA A 188 5.56 -24.90 4.16
N GLN A 189 6.17 -24.98 2.96
CA GLN A 189 7.46 -24.39 2.61
C GLN A 189 7.49 -22.84 2.65
N TYR A 190 6.31 -22.18 2.66
CA TYR A 190 6.23 -20.73 2.85
C TYR A 190 6.61 -20.29 4.27
N ARG A 191 6.55 -21.18 5.27
CA ARG A 191 6.94 -20.87 6.66
C ARG A 191 8.46 -20.72 6.81
N GLU A 192 9.24 -21.47 6.04
CA GLU A 192 10.70 -21.51 6.13
C GLU A 192 11.39 -20.54 5.15
N LYS A 193 10.72 -20.22 4.03
CA LYS A 193 11.21 -19.24 3.05
C LYS A 193 10.65 -17.85 3.33
N LYS A 194 11.12 -17.22 4.42
CA LYS A 194 10.85 -15.81 4.79
C LYS A 194 11.14 -14.81 3.65
N ASN A 195 11.89 -15.23 2.62
CA ASN A 195 12.35 -14.40 1.50
C ASN A 195 11.49 -14.44 0.23
N LEU A 196 10.28 -15.03 0.23
CA LEU A 196 9.49 -15.08 -1.01
C LEU A 196 8.59 -13.83 -1.18
N LEU A 197 9.29 -12.72 -1.45
CA LEU A 197 8.96 -11.66 -2.40
C LEU A 197 7.97 -10.57 -2.00
N SER A 198 6.94 -10.83 -1.20
CA SER A 198 6.01 -9.77 -0.78
C SER A 198 5.70 -9.83 0.72
N PRO A 199 6.09 -8.79 1.50
CA PRO A 199 5.70 -8.67 2.91
C PRO A 199 4.18 -8.70 3.12
N ASN A 200 3.43 -8.07 2.21
CA ASN A 200 1.97 -8.04 2.24
C ASN A 200 1.38 -9.45 2.06
N LEU A 201 1.88 -10.21 1.10
CA LEU A 201 1.45 -11.60 0.90
C LEU A 201 1.73 -12.47 2.14
N PHE A 202 2.93 -12.34 2.73
CA PHE A 202 3.28 -13.05 3.96
C PHE A 202 2.37 -12.65 5.12
N GLY A 203 2.04 -11.37 5.26
CA GLY A 203 1.11 -10.86 6.28
C GLY A 203 -0.27 -11.52 6.18
N TYR A 204 -0.80 -11.67 4.97
CA TYR A 204 -2.04 -12.42 4.72
C TYR A 204 -1.91 -13.89 5.12
N PHE A 205 -0.87 -14.58 4.67
CA PHE A 205 -0.65 -15.98 5.06
C PHE A 205 -0.60 -16.14 6.58
N ALA A 206 0.15 -15.29 7.28
CA ALA A 206 0.26 -15.32 8.73
C ALA A 206 -1.08 -15.05 9.43
N ALA A 207 -1.87 -14.08 8.94
CA ALA A 207 -3.18 -13.75 9.51
C ALA A 207 -4.19 -14.90 9.42
N PHE A 208 -4.07 -15.75 8.40
CA PHE A 208 -4.96 -16.88 8.14
C PHE A 208 -4.25 -18.24 8.34
N ASP A 209 -3.33 -18.32 9.31
CA ASP A 209 -2.69 -19.55 9.80
C ASP A 209 -1.91 -20.36 8.74
N PHE A 210 -1.56 -19.72 7.63
CA PHE A 210 -1.02 -20.34 6.41
C PHE A 210 -1.95 -21.40 5.80
N ASP A 211 -3.26 -21.34 6.10
CA ASP A 211 -4.26 -22.24 5.52
C ASP A 211 -4.61 -21.78 4.10
N THR A 212 -3.89 -22.28 3.09
CA THR A 212 -4.16 -22.00 1.67
C THR A 212 -5.58 -22.41 1.24
N ASN A 213 -6.27 -23.22 2.04
CA ASN A 213 -7.67 -23.56 1.78
C ASN A 213 -8.66 -22.51 2.29
N HIS A 214 -8.22 -21.56 3.12
CA HIS A 214 -9.04 -20.50 3.67
C HIS A 214 -9.65 -19.63 2.54
N PRO A 215 -10.97 -19.33 2.56
CA PRO A 215 -11.63 -18.59 1.48
C PRO A 215 -10.98 -17.24 1.15
N VAL A 216 -10.50 -16.52 2.16
CA VAL A 216 -9.78 -15.24 1.98
C VAL A 216 -8.50 -15.44 1.19
N LEU A 217 -7.65 -16.41 1.56
CA LEU A 217 -6.40 -16.66 0.84
C LEU A 217 -6.65 -17.15 -0.59
N LYS A 218 -7.65 -18.02 -0.81
CA LYS A 218 -8.04 -18.43 -2.18
C LYS A 218 -8.45 -17.23 -3.03
N LYS A 219 -9.25 -16.32 -2.47
CA LYS A 219 -9.72 -15.12 -3.16
C LYS A 219 -8.58 -14.17 -3.48
N LEU A 220 -7.70 -13.90 -2.51
CA LEU A 220 -6.50 -13.09 -2.67
C LEU A 220 -5.60 -13.64 -3.78
N LEU A 221 -5.20 -14.92 -3.69
CA LEU A 221 -4.31 -15.56 -4.67
C LEU A 221 -4.91 -15.53 -6.09
N LYS A 222 -6.23 -15.71 -6.22
CA LYS A 222 -6.92 -15.60 -7.51
C LYS A 222 -6.83 -14.18 -8.09
N LYS A 223 -7.01 -13.15 -7.27
CA LYS A 223 -6.93 -11.74 -7.71
C LYS A 223 -5.50 -11.34 -8.07
N ILE A 224 -4.52 -11.74 -7.26
CA ILE A 224 -3.09 -11.52 -7.57
C ILE A 224 -2.76 -12.11 -8.95
N TRP A 225 -3.23 -13.34 -9.23
CA TRP A 225 -3.06 -13.96 -10.54
C TRP A 225 -3.67 -13.05 -11.61
N VAL A 226 -4.96 -12.76 -11.56
CA VAL A 226 -5.63 -11.92 -12.59
C VAL A 226 -4.88 -10.61 -12.86
N TYR A 227 -4.36 -9.93 -11.82
CA TYR A 227 -3.56 -8.73 -11.98
C TYR A 227 -2.21 -8.95 -12.69
N ILE A 228 -1.53 -10.06 -12.42
CA ILE A 228 -0.29 -10.43 -13.12
C ILE A 228 -0.58 -10.88 -14.56
N ASP A 229 -1.72 -11.54 -14.84
CA ASP A 229 -2.05 -11.98 -16.22
C ASP A 229 -2.34 -10.83 -17.16
N ASN A 230 -3.11 -9.87 -16.65
CA ASN A 230 -3.69 -8.81 -17.47
C ASN A 230 -2.78 -7.56 -17.54
N GLY A 231 -1.78 -7.48 -16.66
CA GLY A 231 -0.71 -6.47 -16.71
C GLY A 231 0.47 -6.89 -17.58
#